data_AF-A0A2G5XNS0-F1
#
_entry.id   AF-A0A2G5XNS0-F1
#
_cell.length_a   1.000
_cell.length_b   1.000
_cell.length_c   1.000
_cell.angle_alpha   90.00
_cell.angle_beta   90.00
_cell.angle_gamma   90.00
#
_symmetry.space_group_name_H-M   'P 1'
#
loop_
_entity.id
_entity.type
_entity.pdbx_description
1 polymer ?
#
loop_
_entity_poly.entity_id
_entity_poly.type
_entity_poly.pdbx_seq_one_letter_code
_entity_poly.pdbx_strand_id
1 'polypeptide(L)'
;MNRILFIVVNIFTGLFVLITSVVGYGISGMGEDSTPNIAILGLIVIWAVGLALQLSKRIRVLGFIITFIPVMFILYIYFTAMNI
;
A
#
# COMPACT_ATOMS: atom_id res chain seq x y z
N MET A 1 -2.00 17.23 12.53
CA MET A 1 -1.81 15.85 13.03
C MET A 1 -0.65 15.85 14.01
N ASN A 2 -0.79 15.19 15.16
CA ASN A 2 0.32 14.99 16.11
C ASN A 2 1.48 14.28 15.39
N ARG A 3 2.73 14.72 15.63
CA ARG A 3 3.93 14.15 14.99
C ARG A 3 4.07 12.65 15.28
N ILE A 4 3.71 12.21 16.49
CA ILE A 4 3.71 10.79 16.85
C ILE A 4 2.69 10.03 16.01
N LEU A 5 1.45 10.52 15.96
CA LEU A 5 0.38 9.90 15.16
C LEU A 5 0.76 9.81 13.67
N PHE A 6 1.40 10.84 13.14
CA PHE A 6 1.92 10.85 11.78
C PHE A 6 2.92 9.72 11.51
N ILE A 7 3.90 9.55 12.40
CA ILE A 7 4.92 8.51 12.28
C ILE A 7 4.26 7.13 12.38
N VAL A 8 3.43 6.93 13.40
CA VAL A 8 2.75 5.67 13.68
C VAL A 8 1.90 5.23 12.47
N VAL A 9 1.05 6.11 11.92
CA VAL A 9 0.21 5.78 10.77
C VAL A 9 1.05 5.39 9.55
N ASN A 10 2.13 6.13 9.26
CA ASN A 10 2.98 5.80 8.13
C ASN A 10 3.73 4.48 8.33
N ILE A 11 4.23 4.18 9.53
CA ILE A 11 4.85 2.88 9.82
C ILE A 11 3.87 1.74 9.59
N PHE A 12 2.66 1.81 10.15
CA PHE A 12 1.67 0.74 10.02
C PHE A 12 1.19 0.57 8.58
N THR A 13 0.86 1.67 7.89
CA THR A 13 0.44 1.60 6.48
C THR A 13 1.58 1.12 5.57
N GLY A 14 2.81 1.54 5.84
CA GLY A 14 3.99 1.12 5.08
C GLY A 14 4.32 -0.35 5.24
N LEU A 15 4.34 -0.84 6.49
CA LEU A 15 4.55 -2.26 6.76
C LEU A 15 3.43 -3.11 6.15
N PHE A 16 2.18 -2.69 6.30
CA PHE A 16 1.04 -3.37 5.69
C PHE A 16 1.23 -3.50 4.17
N VAL A 17 1.39 -2.38 3.47
CA VAL A 17 1.53 -2.37 2.00
C VAL A 17 2.75 -3.16 1.54
N LEU A 18 3.89 -3.03 2.24
CA LEU A 18 5.12 -3.73 1.86
C LEU A 18 4.96 -5.24 1.97
N ILE A 19 4.49 -5.74 3.12
CA ILE A 19 4.30 -7.16 3.37
C ILE A 19 3.29 -7.74 2.37
N THR A 20 2.12 -7.12 2.21
CA THR A 20 1.07 -7.63 1.33
C THR A 20 1.48 -7.58 -0.14
N SER A 21 2.24 -6.57 -0.56
CA SER A 21 2.70 -6.48 -1.95
C SER A 21 3.77 -7.52 -2.26
N VAL A 22 4.71 -7.77 -1.34
CA VAL A 22 5.74 -8.81 -1.52
C VAL A 22 5.11 -10.20 -1.51
N VAL A 23 4.22 -10.47 -0.55
CA VAL A 23 3.49 -11.74 -0.46
C VAL A 23 2.62 -11.93 -1.70
N GLY A 24 1.86 -10.92 -2.10
CA GLY A 24 1.01 -10.95 -3.29
C GLY A 24 1.81 -11.19 -4.57
N TYR A 25 2.96 -10.53 -4.73
CA TYR A 25 3.88 -10.79 -5.84
C TYR A 25 4.36 -12.25 -5.86
N GLY A 26 4.81 -12.77 -4.71
CA GLY A 26 5.24 -14.16 -4.59
C GLY A 26 4.13 -15.15 -4.96
N ILE A 27 2.94 -15.00 -4.37
CA ILE A 27 1.79 -15.88 -4.62
C ILE A 27 1.32 -15.82 -6.08
N SER A 28 1.39 -14.64 -6.71
CA SER A 28 0.90 -14.46 -8.09
C SER A 28 1.64 -15.31 -9.14
N GLY A 29 2.86 -15.78 -8.83
CA GLY A 29 3.63 -16.68 -9.70
C GLY A 29 3.66 -18.14 -9.26
N MET A 30 2.84 -18.54 -8.28
CA MET A 30 2.82 -19.92 -7.76
C MET A 30 1.89 -20.87 -8.52
N GLY A 31 1.14 -20.39 -9.51
CA GLY A 31 0.30 -21.23 -10.37
C GLY A 31 1.08 -21.90 -11.50
N GLU A 32 0.58 -23.03 -11.99
CA GLU A 32 1.14 -23.69 -13.18
C GLU A 32 1.10 -22.75 -14.39
N ASP A 33 2.23 -22.64 -15.10
CA ASP A 33 2.46 -21.69 -16.21
C ASP A 33 2.22 -20.20 -15.91
N SER A 34 2.20 -19.81 -14.63
CA SER A 34 2.01 -18.41 -14.24
C SER A 34 3.35 -17.67 -14.04
N THR A 35 3.36 -16.38 -14.37
CA THR A 35 4.49 -15.49 -14.09
C THR A 35 4.11 -14.50 -12.99
N PRO A 36 5.05 -14.14 -12.08
CA PRO A 36 4.78 -13.16 -11.04
C PRO A 36 4.28 -11.83 -11.63
N ASN A 37 3.15 -11.34 -11.10
CA ASN A 37 2.59 -10.08 -11.54
C ASN A 37 3.32 -8.90 -10.89
N ILE A 38 4.28 -8.34 -11.62
CA ILE A 38 5.11 -7.22 -11.15
C ILE A 38 4.32 -5.95 -10.81
N ALA A 39 3.11 -5.78 -11.36
CA ALA A 39 2.26 -4.62 -11.08
C ALA A 39 1.88 -4.53 -9.59
N ILE A 40 1.86 -5.66 -8.86
CA ILE A 40 1.58 -5.70 -7.42
C ILE A 40 2.63 -4.89 -6.64
N LEU A 41 3.90 -4.93 -7.05
CA LEU A 41 4.97 -4.14 -6.41
C LEU A 41 4.80 -2.63 -6.63
N GLY A 42 4.01 -2.21 -7.64
CA GLY A 42 3.65 -0.82 -7.86
C GLY A 42 2.89 -0.19 -6.69
N LEU A 43 2.20 -0.99 -5.86
CA LEU A 43 1.52 -0.50 -4.66
C LEU A 43 2.50 0.10 -3.64
N ILE A 44 3.71 -0.45 -3.53
CA ILE A 44 4.79 0.09 -2.69
C ILE A 44 5.20 1.48 -3.19
N VAL A 45 5.29 1.65 -4.52
CA VAL A 45 5.63 2.93 -5.15
C VAL A 45 4.56 3.97 -4.86
N ILE A 46 3.27 3.63 -5.00
CA ILE A 46 2.16 4.53 -4.69
C ILE A 46 2.20 4.96 -3.21
N TRP A 47 2.43 4.02 -2.29
CA TRP A 47 2.57 4.33 -0.88
C TRP A 47 3.75 5.29 -0.62
N ALA A 48 4.92 5.02 -1.23
CA ALA A 48 6.11 5.85 -1.09
C ALA A 48 5.91 7.26 -1.65
N VAL A 49 5.21 7.41 -2.77
CA VAL A 49 4.80 8.72 -3.31
C VAL A 49 3.91 9.44 -2.31
N GLY A 50 2.90 8.78 -1.76
CA GLY A 50 2.05 9.36 -0.72
C GLY A 50 2.87 9.88 0.47
N LEU A 51 3.79 9.06 0.98
CA LEU A 51 4.70 9.44 2.06
C LEU A 51 5.57 10.66 1.69
N ALA A 52 6.15 10.67 0.49
CA ALA A 52 6.99 11.77 0.03
C ALA A 52 6.21 13.10 -0.03
N LEU A 53 4.98 13.07 -0.54
CA LEU A 53 4.11 14.25 -0.60
C LEU A 53 3.72 14.73 0.80
N GLN A 54 3.58 13.83 1.79
CA GLN A 54 3.29 14.21 3.18
C GLN A 54 4.37 15.07 3.84
N LEU A 55 5.63 14.97 3.37
CA LEU A 55 6.75 15.76 3.88
C LEU A 55 6.57 17.26 3.60
N SER A 56 5.89 17.61 2.50
CA SER A 56 5.58 19.00 2.16
C SER A 56 4.33 19.48 2.89
N LYS A 57 4.44 20.60 3.63
CA LYS A 57 3.31 21.20 4.37
C LYS A 57 2.12 21.55 3.45
N ARG A 58 2.39 21.99 2.21
CA ARG A 58 1.36 22.46 1.26
C ARG A 58 0.45 21.34 0.77
N ILE A 59 1.02 20.16 0.54
CA ILE A 59 0.33 19.01 -0.08
C ILE A 59 0.21 17.84 0.89
N ARG A 60 0.42 18.08 2.19
CA ARG A 60 0.43 17.03 3.21
C ARG A 60 -0.86 16.22 3.24
N VAL A 61 -2.01 16.89 3.12
CA VAL A 61 -3.32 16.23 3.14
C VAL A 61 -3.48 15.32 1.93
N LEU A 62 -3.06 15.77 0.74
CA LEU A 62 -3.08 14.95 -0.47
C LEU A 62 -2.16 13.74 -0.35
N GLY A 63 -0.93 13.94 0.15
CA GLY A 63 -0.02 12.85 0.45
C GLY A 63 -0.63 11.83 1.40
N PHE A 64 -1.33 12.30 2.45
CA PHE A 64 -2.00 11.43 3.41
C PHE A 64 -3.09 10.58 2.74
N ILE A 65 -3.94 11.18 1.91
CA ILE A 65 -4.97 10.45 1.15
C ILE A 65 -4.31 9.40 0.23
N ILE A 66 -3.25 9.78 -0.49
CA ILE A 66 -2.56 8.88 -1.43
C ILE A 66 -1.96 7.67 -0.71
N THR A 67 -1.40 7.85 0.49
CA THR A 67 -0.83 6.75 1.30
C THR A 67 -1.86 5.68 1.66
N PHE A 68 -3.14 6.04 1.75
CA PHE A 68 -4.22 5.07 2.03
C PHE A 68 -4.77 4.38 0.77
N ILE A 69 -4.50 4.88 -0.44
CA ILE A 69 -4.95 4.24 -1.69
C ILE A 69 -4.54 2.76 -1.77
N PRO A 70 -3.27 2.38 -1.61
CA PRO A 70 -2.87 0.97 -1.68
C PRO A 70 -3.50 0.14 -0.56
N VAL A 71 -3.66 0.70 0.65
CA VAL A 71 -4.33 0.04 1.77
C VAL A 71 -5.77 -0.32 1.40
N MET A 72 -6.54 0.65 0.91
CA MET A 72 -7.93 0.46 0.51
C MET A 72 -8.06 -0.52 -0.64
N PHE A 73 -7.15 -0.46 -1.61
CA PHE A 73 -7.13 -1.39 -2.74
C PHE A 73 -6.89 -2.84 -2.29
N ILE A 74 -5.93 -3.08 -1.40
CA ILE A 74 -5.66 -4.41 -0.85
C ILE A 74 -6.86 -4.92 -0.05
N LEU A 75 -7.45 -4.07 0.81
CA LEU A 75 -8.65 -4.44 1.56
C LEU A 75 -9.83 -4.76 0.64
N TYR A 76 -10.02 -3.99 -0.43
CA TYR A 76 -11.03 -4.26 -1.44
C TYR A 76 -10.85 -5.64 -2.08
N ILE A 77 -9.64 -6.00 -2.51
CA ILE A 77 -9.34 -7.33 -3.05
C ILE A 77 -9.64 -8.41 -2.00
N TYR A 78 -9.21 -8.19 -0.76
CA TYR A 78 -9.40 -9.15 0.32
C TYR A 78 -10.88 -9.41 0.63
N PHE A 79 -11.69 -8.36 0.76
CA PHE A 79 -13.14 -8.51 0.99
C PHE A 79 -13.85 -9.16 -0.21
N THR A 80 -13.49 -8.74 -1.42
CA THR A 80 -14.00 -9.36 -2.66
C THR A 80 -13.70 -10.86 -2.69
N ALA A 81 -12.47 -11.26 -2.33
CA ALA A 81 -12.07 -12.67 -2.28
C ALA A 81 -12.81 -13.47 -1.20
N MET A 82 -13.20 -12.84 -0.10
CA MET A 82 -13.97 -13.48 0.97
C MET A 82 -15.48 -13.47 0.72
N ASN A 83 -15.96 -12.84 -0.35
CA ASN A 83 -17.39 -12.61 -0.61
C ASN A 83 -18.13 -11.94 0.57
N ILE A 84 -17.45 -11.03 1.27
CA ILE A 84 -18.03 -10.13 2.28
C ILE A 84 -18.21 -8.76 1.65
#